data_AF-A0A9X8GST3-F1
#
_entry.id   AF-A0A9X8GST3-F1
#
_cell.length_a   1.000
_cell.length_b   1.000
_cell.length_c   1.000
_cell.angle_alpha   90.00
_cell.angle_beta   90.00
_cell.angle_gamma   90.00
#
_symmetry.space_group_name_H-M   'P 1'
#
loop_
_entity.id
_entity.type
_entity.pdbx_description
1 polymer ?
#
loop_
_entity_poly.entity_id
_entity_poly.type
_entity_poly.pdbx_seq_one_letter_code
_entity_poly.pdbx_strand_id
1 'polypeptide(L)' 'MNFRNDAEAMNAVINGLGALVFALVHELPTERRAGFAATLAHLANAARREGASTTEAVLTDLHRAAVAAA' A
#
# COMPACT_ATOMS: atom_id res chain seq x y z
N MET A 1 6.77 21.01 12.16
CA MET A 1 7.50 20.18 11.18
C MET A 1 7.35 20.85 9.83
N ASN A 2 8.45 21.18 9.15
CA ASN A 2 8.39 21.70 7.79
C ASN A 2 8.58 20.50 6.85
N PHE A 3 7.48 19.95 6.33
CA PHE A 3 7.53 18.81 5.42
C PHE A 3 8.05 19.33 4.07
N ARG A 4 9.32 19.08 3.74
CA ARG A 4 9.84 19.39 2.40
C ARG A 4 9.16 18.45 1.42
N ASN A 5 8.60 18.97 0.33
CA ASN A 5 7.99 18.13 -0.70
C ASN A 5 9.06 17.66 -1.68
N ASP A 6 9.91 16.73 -1.22
CA ASP A 6 10.98 16.10 -1.99
C ASP A 6 10.86 14.56 -1.96
N ALA A 7 11.74 13.88 -2.70
CA ALA A 7 11.69 12.43 -2.85
C ALA A 7 11.84 11.68 -1.51
N GLU A 8 12.64 12.21 -0.58
CA GLU A 8 12.81 11.62 0.75
C GLU A 8 11.52 11.69 1.54
N ALA A 9 10.85 12.85 1.51
CA ALA A 9 9.56 13.02 2.17
C ALA A 9 8.46 12.16 1.54
N MET A 10 8.42 12.02 0.20
CA MET A 10 7.49 11.11 -0.48
C MET A 10 7.74 9.65 -0.08
N ASN A 11 9.00 9.23 -0.02
CA ASN A 11 9.36 7.88 0.44
C ASN A 11 8.96 7.66 1.90
N ALA A 12 9.15 8.65 2.77
CA ALA A 12 8.71 8.59 4.16
C ALA A 12 7.19 8.43 4.27
N VAL A 13 6.41 9.13 3.43
CA VAL A 13 4.95 8.95 3.35
C VAL A 13 4.60 7.54 2.90
N ILE A 14 5.19 7.04 1.82
CA ILE A 14 4.91 5.69 1.30
C ILE A 14 5.27 4.62 2.34
N ASN A 15 6.40 4.76 3.02
CA ASN A 15 6.80 3.86 4.11
C ASN A 15 5.81 3.92 5.29
N GLY A 16 5.35 5.11 5.67
CA GLY A 16 4.33 5.29 6.69
C GLY A 16 2.99 4.64 6.32
N LEU A 17 2.57 4.77 5.05
CA LEU A 17 1.38 4.10 4.53
C LEU A 17 1.55 2.57 4.54
N GLY A 18 2.73 2.06 4.18
CA GLY A 18 3.05 0.63 4.27
C GLY A 18 2.95 0.11 5.71
N ALA A 19 3.50 0.84 6.68
CA ALA A 19 3.40 0.50 8.09
C ALA A 19 1.94 0.52 8.60
N LEU A 20 1.14 1.50 8.17
CA LEU A 20 -0.28 1.56 8.49
C LEU A 20 -1.05 0.38 7.92
N VAL A 21 -0.83 0.04 6.64
CA VAL A 21 -1.45 -1.12 5.99
C VAL A 21 -1.05 -2.41 6.70
N PHE A 22 0.22 -2.58 7.04
CA PHE A 22 0.69 -3.73 7.81
C PHE A 22 -0.08 -3.86 9.13
N ALA A 23 -0.14 -2.78 9.92
CA ALA A 23 -0.83 -2.77 11.20
C ALA A 23 -2.32 -3.10 11.05
N LEU A 24 -3.00 -2.47 10.08
CA LEU A 24 -4.42 -2.72 9.81
C LEU A 24 -4.69 -4.17 9.43
N VAL A 25 -3.87 -4.77 8.57
CA VAL A 25 -4.03 -6.16 8.16
C VAL A 25 -3.72 -7.12 9.30
N HIS A 26 -2.73 -6.82 10.13
CA HIS A 26 -2.38 -7.64 11.28
C HIS A 26 -3.53 -7.76 12.30
N GLU A 27 -4.29 -6.67 12.49
CA GLU A 27 -5.46 -6.63 13.38
C GLU A 27 -6.71 -7.33 12.80
N LEU A 28 -6.71 -7.70 11.51
CA LEU A 28 -7.82 -8.45 10.93
C LEU A 28 -7.78 -9.93 11.33
N PRO A 29 -8.95 -10.60 11.43
CA PRO A 29 -9.02 -12.06 11.49
C PRO A 29 -8.25 -12.69 10.33
N THR A 30 -7.53 -13.78 10.60
CA THR A 30 -6.62 -14.43 9.64
C THR A 30 -7.29 -14.74 8.31
N GLU A 31 -8.57 -15.14 8.32
CA GLU A 31 -9.33 -15.48 7.11
C GLU A 31 -9.59 -14.26 6.20
N ARG A 32 -9.52 -13.04 6.77
CA ARG A 32 -9.78 -11.78 6.04
C ARG A 32 -8.52 -11.10 5.52
N ARG A 33 -7.34 -11.45 6.03
CA ARG A 33 -6.06 -10.81 5.67
C ARG A 33 -5.74 -10.97 4.18
N ALA A 34 -5.91 -12.18 3.66
CA ALA A 34 -5.73 -12.46 2.23
C ALA A 34 -6.69 -11.65 1.34
N GLY A 35 -7.94 -11.45 1.78
CA GLY A 35 -8.93 -10.64 1.07
C GLY A 35 -8.56 -9.15 1.00
N PHE A 36 -7.96 -8.62 2.08
CA PHE A 36 -7.43 -7.25 2.07
C PHE A 36 -6.29 -7.10 1.07
N ALA A 37 -5.31 -8.01 1.11
CA ALA A 37 -4.20 -8.00 0.16
C ALA A 37 -4.69 -8.10 -1.30
N ALA A 38 -5.66 -8.98 -1.58
CA ALA A 38 -6.26 -9.11 -2.91
C ALA A 38 -6.93 -7.82 -3.38
N THR A 39 -7.60 -7.09 -2.49
CA THR A 39 -8.22 -5.80 -2.80
C THR A 39 -7.18 -4.78 -3.28
N LEU A 40 -6.03 -4.68 -2.61
CA LEU A 40 -4.94 -3.79 -3.04
C LEU A 40 -4.38 -4.18 -4.41
N ALA A 41 -4.23 -5.49 -4.68
CA ALA A 41 -3.80 -5.97 -6.00
C ALA A 41 -4.82 -5.65 -7.10
N HIS A 42 -6.13 -5.69 -6.80
CA HIS A 42 -7.17 -5.28 -7.74
C HIS A 42 -7.11 -3.78 -8.05
N LEU A 43 -6.91 -2.94 -7.03
CA LEU A 43 -6.75 -1.50 -7.20
C LEU A 43 -5.51 -1.16 -8.02
N ALA A 44 -4.36 -1.81 -7.77
CA ALA A 44 -3.15 -1.62 -8.56
C ALA A 44 -3.39 -1.96 -10.04
N ASN A 45 -4.08 -3.07 -10.31
CA ASN A 45 -4.44 -3.46 -11.67
C ASN A 45 -5.39 -2.47 -12.35
N ALA A 46 -6.32 -1.88 -11.62
CA ALA A 46 -7.20 -0.84 -12.15
C ALA A 46 -6.39 0.42 -12.51
N ALA A 47 -5.54 0.91 -11.61
CA ALA A 47 -4.67 2.05 -11.86
C ALA A 47 -3.77 1.84 -13.09
N ARG A 48 -3.22 0.62 -13.26
CA ARG A 48 -2.44 0.26 -14.45
C ARG A 48 -3.26 0.35 -15.74
N ARG A 49 -4.51 -0.14 -15.74
CA ARG A 49 -5.40 -0.07 -16.91
C ARG A 49 -5.75 1.37 -17.28
N GLU A 50 -5.77 2.27 -16.29
CA GLU A 50 -6.02 3.70 -16.47
C GLU A 50 -4.75 4.49 -16.85
N GLY A 51 -3.59 3.83 -16.95
CA GLY A 51 -2.31 4.48 -17.25
C GLY A 51 -1.69 5.24 -16.08
N ALA A 52 -2.21 5.08 -14.86
CA ALA A 52 -1.74 5.74 -13.65
C ALA A 52 -0.57 4.97 -13.00
N SER A 53 0.60 4.97 -13.66
CA SER A 53 1.78 4.18 -13.27
C SER A 53 2.31 4.48 -11.85
N THR A 54 2.33 5.75 -11.42
CA THR A 54 2.76 6.11 -10.06
C THR A 54 1.81 5.53 -9.01
N THR A 55 0.50 5.61 -9.27
CA THR A 55 -0.53 5.08 -8.36
C THR A 55 -0.47 3.56 -8.30
N GLU A 56 -0.29 2.89 -9.44
CA GLU A 56 -0.05 1.43 -9.49
C GLU A 56 1.16 1.04 -8.64
N ALA A 57 2.29 1.74 -8.77
CA ALA A 57 3.50 1.43 -8.02
C ALA A 57 3.26 1.52 -6.50
N VAL A 58 2.65 2.61 -6.03
CA VAL A 58 2.31 2.78 -4.61
C VAL A 58 1.37 1.67 -4.12
N LEU A 59 0.29 1.39 -4.85
CA LEU A 59 -0.66 0.34 -4.47
C LEU A 59 -0.02 -1.06 -4.45
N THR A 60 0.95 -1.30 -5.33
CA THR A 60 1.73 -2.54 -5.35
C THR A 60 2.63 -2.67 -4.13
N ASP A 61 3.28 -1.58 -3.69
CA ASP A 61 4.08 -1.58 -2.47
C ASP A 61 3.21 -1.78 -1.22
N LEU A 62 2.03 -1.16 -1.17
CA LEU A 62 1.06 -1.41 -0.10
C LEU A 62 0.56 -2.85 -0.12
N HIS A 63 0.33 -3.44 -1.29
CA HIS A 63 -0.04 -4.85 -1.40
C HIS A 63 1.04 -5.77 -0.80
N ARG A 64 2.32 -5.50 -1.06
CA ARG A 64 3.43 -6.24 -0.46
C ARG A 64 3.43 -6.12 1.07
N ALA A 65 3.19 -4.93 1.60
CA ALA A 65 3.06 -4.73 3.05
C ALA A 65 1.88 -5.52 3.64
N ALA A 66 0.73 -5.54 2.96
CA ALA A 66 -0.43 -6.33 3.36
C ALA A 66 -0.16 -7.84 3.34
N VAL A 67 0.56 -8.34 2.32
CA VAL A 67 0.97 -9.75 2.25
C VAL A 67 1.94 -10.11 3.37
N ALA A 68 2.88 -9.23 3.70
CA ALA A 68 3.82 -9.46 4.80
C ALA A 68 3.16 -9.50 6.18
N ALA A 69 1.99 -8.88 6.33
CA ALA A 69 1.20 -8.86 7.57
C ALA A 69 0.24 -10.04 7.72
N ALA A 70 -0.07 -10.74 6.61
CA ALA A 70 -1.08 -11.79 6.53
C ALA A 70 -0.60 -13.08 7.23
#